data_AF-A0A0N4X9G6-F1
#
_entry.id   AF-A0A0N4X9G6-F1
#
_cell.length_a   1.000
_cell.length_b   1.000
_cell.length_c   1.000
_cell.angle_alpha   90.00
_cell.angle_beta   90.00
_cell.angle_gamma   90.00
#
_symmetry.space_group_name_H-M   'P 1'
#
loop_
_entity.id
_entity.type
_entity.pdbx_description
1 polymer ?
#
loop_
_entity_poly.entity_id
_entity_poly.type
_entity_poly.pdbx_seq_one_letter_code
_entity_poly.pdbx_strand_id
1 'polypeptide(L)'
;MDEAAKTGKSIRKARRSFANYKTKMTSLRCPDGTVTASRRAVKKIIYVFYSDLFDSHVYQPTQHLGQDEYIAPPALLSEIRYAIPSMKNCTTPGTEGSNQNI
;
A
#
# COMPACT_ATOMS: atom_id res chain seq x y z
N MET A 1 33.34 -11.41 -26.29
CA MET A 1 32.73 -11.73 -24.98
C MET A 1 33.51 -10.96 -23.94
N ASP A 2 32.94 -9.90 -23.36
CA ASP A 2 33.59 -9.18 -22.26
C ASP A 2 32.57 -8.51 -21.33
N GLU A 3 31.48 -9.23 -21.05
CA GLU A 3 30.43 -8.82 -20.11
C GLU A 3 30.96 -8.71 -18.66
N ALA A 4 32.05 -9.42 -18.34
CA ALA A 4 32.71 -9.33 -17.05
C ALA A 4 33.46 -8.00 -16.85
N ALA A 5 34.08 -7.45 -17.91
CA ALA A 5 34.78 -6.16 -17.84
C ALA A 5 33.82 -4.97 -17.67
N LYS A 6 32.61 -5.06 -18.25
CA LYS A 6 31.53 -4.06 -18.05
C LYS A 6 30.90 -4.11 -16.65
N THR A 7 30.97 -5.26 -15.99
CA THR A 7 30.36 -5.52 -14.68
C THR A 7 31.32 -5.29 -13.50
N GLY A 8 32.49 -4.68 -13.75
CA GLY A 8 33.47 -4.35 -12.73
C GLY A 8 33.00 -3.24 -11.79
N LYS A 9 32.33 -3.59 -10.68
CA LYS A 9 32.31 -2.74 -9.48
C LYS A 9 33.76 -2.62 -9.00
N SER A 10 34.49 -1.62 -9.51
CA SER A 10 35.88 -1.33 -9.15
C SER A 10 36.07 -1.42 -7.63
N ILE A 11 37.08 -2.18 -7.17
CA ILE A 11 37.44 -2.29 -5.75
C ILE A 11 37.62 -0.90 -5.12
N ARG A 12 38.21 0.03 -5.88
CA ARG A 12 38.35 1.44 -5.47
C ARG A 12 36.99 2.10 -5.25
N LYS A 13 36.02 1.85 -6.13
CA LYS A 13 34.65 2.37 -6.00
C LYS A 13 33.93 1.75 -4.79
N ALA A 14 34.06 0.44 -4.57
CA ALA A 14 33.48 -0.25 -3.42
C ALA A 14 34.09 0.25 -2.08
N ARG A 15 35.41 0.45 -2.04
CA ARG A 15 36.09 1.04 -0.87
C ARG A 15 35.62 2.48 -0.61
N ARG A 16 35.47 3.29 -1.67
CA ARG A 16 34.95 4.66 -1.55
C ARG A 16 33.50 4.68 -1.08
N SER A 17 32.63 3.82 -1.63
CA SER A 17 31.23 3.75 -1.18
C SER A 17 31.14 3.31 0.28
N PHE A 18 32.00 2.39 0.71
CA PHE A 18 32.05 1.99 2.12
C PHE A 18 32.53 3.13 3.04
N ALA A 19 33.54 3.89 2.63
CA ALA A 19 33.95 5.10 3.37
C ALA A 19 32.83 6.16 3.41
N ASN A 20 32.15 6.37 2.28
CA ASN A 20 31.05 7.33 2.17
C ASN A 20 29.84 6.91 3.01
N TYR A 21 29.46 5.62 3.04
CA TYR A 21 28.37 5.13 3.90
C TYR A 21 28.67 5.37 5.38
N LYS A 22 29.94 5.21 5.78
CA LYS A 22 30.39 5.43 7.16
C LYS A 22 30.47 6.93 7.51
N THR A 23 30.46 7.81 6.51
CA THR A 23 30.58 9.25 6.73
C THR A 23 29.31 9.78 7.37
N LYS A 24 29.42 10.25 8.61
CA LYS A 24 28.33 10.96 9.28
C LYS A 24 28.18 12.33 8.64
N MET A 25 26.95 12.76 8.36
CA MET A 25 26.67 14.12 7.91
C MET A 25 27.14 15.11 8.97
N THR A 26 28.20 15.86 8.67
CA THR A 26 28.84 16.77 9.64
C THR A 26 28.24 18.17 9.63
N SER A 27 27.52 18.54 8.58
CA SER A 27 26.88 19.85 8.46
C SER A 27 25.60 19.78 7.62
N LEU A 28 24.68 20.71 7.88
CA LEU A 28 23.47 20.92 7.10
C LEU A 28 23.36 22.37 6.67
N ARG A 29 22.67 22.60 5.55
CA ARG A 29 22.29 23.94 5.11
C ARG A 29 20.95 24.32 5.71
N CYS A 30 20.92 25.46 6.38
CA CYS A 30 19.72 26.08 6.92
C CYS A 30 18.90 26.69 5.78
N PRO A 31 17.57 26.85 5.93
CA PRO A 31 16.74 27.53 4.94
C PRO A 31 17.18 28.97 4.62
N ASP A 32 17.82 29.67 5.58
CA ASP A 32 18.44 30.99 5.37
C ASP A 32 19.69 30.97 4.47
N GLY A 33 20.09 29.78 4.00
CA GLY A 33 21.24 29.56 3.14
C GLY A 33 22.54 29.23 3.86
N THR A 34 22.61 29.41 5.18
CA THR A 34 23.83 29.20 5.99
C THR A 34 24.14 27.72 6.18
N VAL A 35 25.40 27.32 6.05
CA VAL A 35 25.84 25.96 6.35
C VAL A 35 26.31 25.88 7.81
N THR A 36 25.78 24.93 8.58
CA THR A 36 26.09 24.76 10.00
C THR A 36 26.47 23.33 10.34
N ALA A 37 27.54 23.18 11.12
CA ALA A 37 27.99 21.92 11.70
C ALA A 37 27.62 21.78 13.19
N SER A 38 26.97 22.80 13.77
CA SER A 38 26.60 22.78 15.18
C SER A 38 25.50 21.74 15.43
N ARG A 39 25.72 20.83 16.38
CA ARG A 39 24.73 19.80 16.74
C ARG A 39 23.36 20.39 17.09
N ARG A 40 23.33 21.51 17.82
CA ARG A 40 22.08 22.19 18.20
C ARG A 40 21.36 22.75 16.97
N ALA A 41 22.11 23.38 16.05
CA ALA A 41 21.56 23.97 14.84
C ALA A 41 21.06 22.89 13.86
N VAL A 42 21.86 21.85 13.63
CA VAL A 42 21.48 20.67 12.82
C VAL A 42 20.21 20.03 13.35
N LYS A 43 20.09 19.82 14.67
CA LYS A 43 18.87 19.27 15.28
C LYS A 43 17.64 20.15 15.03
N LYS A 44 17.80 21.48 15.10
CA LYS A 44 16.73 22.43 14.82
C LYS A 44 16.29 22.38 13.35
N ILE A 45 17.25 22.34 12.42
CA ILE A 45 16.96 22.24 10.97
C ILE A 45 16.18 20.96 10.68
N ILE A 46 16.62 19.82 11.25
CA ILE A 46 15.93 18.54 11.10
C ILE A 46 14.52 18.61 11.68
N TYR A 47 14.36 19.18 12.86
CA TYR A 47 13.05 19.30 13.50
C TYR A 47 12.08 20.12 12.65
N VAL A 48 12.48 21.31 12.20
CA VAL A 48 11.65 22.16 11.33
C VAL A 48 11.26 21.41 10.06
N PHE A 49 12.22 20.76 9.38
CA PHE A 49 11.96 19.99 8.17
C PHE A 49 10.91 18.90 8.37
N TYR A 50 11.02 18.11 9.45
CA TYR A 50 10.06 17.05 9.70
C TYR A 50 8.71 17.59 10.19
N SER A 51 8.70 18.63 11.03
CA SER A 51 7.46 19.32 11.42
C SER A 51 6.70 19.79 10.20
N ASP A 52 7.35 20.54 9.30
CA ASP A 52 6.73 21.02 8.06
C ASP A 52 6.20 19.85 7.20
N LEU A 53 6.94 18.74 7.12
CA LEU A 53 6.54 17.55 6.38
C LEU A 53 5.27 16.91 6.97
N PHE A 54 5.21 16.73 8.29
CA PHE A 54 4.06 16.11 8.97
C PHE A 54 2.86 17.06 9.08
N ASP A 55 3.10 18.36 9.23
CA ASP A 55 2.05 19.38 9.25
C ASP A 55 1.47 19.61 7.84
N SER A 56 2.26 19.35 6.79
CA SER A 56 1.80 19.38 5.40
C SER A 56 0.92 18.19 5.02
N HIS A 57 0.50 17.35 5.98
CA HIS A 57 -0.49 16.32 5.72
C HIS A 57 -1.76 17.00 5.23
N VAL A 58 -1.84 17.11 3.90
CA VAL A 58 -3.06 17.23 3.13
C VAL A 58 -4.08 16.38 3.84
N TYR A 59 -5.30 16.89 3.98
CA TYR A 59 -6.47 16.09 4.29
C TYR A 59 -6.52 15.00 3.21
N GLN A 60 -5.73 13.93 3.37
CA GLN A 60 -5.88 12.71 2.64
C GLN A 60 -7.28 12.32 3.06
N PRO A 61 -8.24 12.25 2.13
CA PRO A 61 -9.44 11.51 2.42
C PRO A 61 -8.88 10.19 2.90
N THR A 62 -9.12 9.87 4.17
CA THR A 62 -8.88 8.56 4.72
C THR A 62 -9.35 7.62 3.64
N GLN A 63 -8.44 6.98 2.91
CA GLN A 63 -8.84 5.85 2.09
C GLN A 63 -9.42 4.95 3.16
N HIS A 64 -10.74 4.85 3.17
CA HIS A 64 -11.47 3.97 4.05
C HIS A 64 -10.95 2.59 3.71
N LEU A 65 -9.86 2.22 4.38
CA LEU A 65 -9.34 0.89 4.44
C LEU A 65 -10.52 0.14 5.05
N GLY A 66 -11.17 -0.63 4.19
CA GLY A 66 -12.54 -1.11 4.36
C GLY A 66 -12.82 -1.39 5.81
N GLN A 67 -13.77 -0.65 6.36
CA GLN A 67 -14.50 -1.14 7.51
C GLN A 67 -14.88 -2.57 7.16
N ASP A 68 -14.55 -3.47 8.07
CA ASP A 68 -14.75 -4.91 8.01
C ASP A 68 -16.23 -5.28 7.94
N GLU A 69 -16.90 -4.81 6.88
CA GLU A 69 -18.18 -5.27 6.39
C GLU A 69 -17.93 -5.56 4.92
N TYR A 70 -17.90 -6.84 4.60
CA TYR A 70 -18.01 -7.33 3.24
C TYR A 70 -19.32 -6.79 2.63
N ILE A 71 -19.30 -5.56 2.12
CA ILE A 71 -20.38 -5.01 1.32
C ILE A 71 -20.26 -5.71 -0.03
N ALA A 72 -21.02 -6.80 -0.17
CA ALA A 72 -21.19 -7.47 -1.44
C ALA A 72 -21.49 -6.42 -2.52
N PRO A 73 -20.76 -6.42 -3.65
CA PRO A 73 -21.03 -5.48 -4.73
C PRO A 73 -22.53 -5.50 -5.06
N PRO A 74 -23.18 -4.35 -5.24
CA PRO A 74 -24.63 -4.27 -5.47
C PRO A 74 -25.08 -5.12 -6.66
N ALA A 75 -24.17 -5.41 -7.61
CA ALA A 75 -24.33 -6.35 -8.71
C ALA A 75 -24.75 -7.76 -8.25
N LEU A 76 -24.12 -8.30 -7.19
CA LEU A 76 -24.46 -9.62 -6.64
C LEU A 76 -25.88 -9.65 -6.06
N LEU A 77 -26.27 -8.58 -5.35
CA LEU A 77 -27.61 -8.48 -4.75
C LEU A 77 -28.71 -8.28 -5.81
N SER A 78 -28.44 -7.57 -6.91
CA SER A 78 -29.39 -7.46 -8.02
C SER A 78 -29.58 -8.79 -8.74
N GLU A 79 -28.50 -9.54 -8.95
CA GLU A 79 -28.53 -10.84 -9.63
C GLU A 79 -29.27 -11.89 -8.79
N ILE A 80 -29.00 -11.96 -7.49
CA ILE A 80 -29.70 -12.88 -6.57
C ILE A 80 -31.20 -12.54 -6.49
N ARG A 81 -31.56 -11.26 -6.44
CA ARG A 81 -32.96 -10.80 -6.39
C ARG A 81 -33.76 -11.18 -7.64
N TYR A 82 -33.11 -11.25 -8.79
CA TYR A 82 -33.75 -11.62 -10.04
C TYR A 82 -33.70 -13.12 -10.33
N ALA A 83 -32.62 -13.82 -9.95
CA ALA A 83 -32.41 -15.22 -10.26
C ALA A 83 -33.36 -16.17 -9.50
N ILE A 84 -33.58 -15.92 -8.20
CA ILE A 84 -34.37 -16.83 -7.34
C ILE A 84 -35.84 -16.91 -7.80
N PRO A 85 -36.55 -15.79 -8.05
CA PRO A 85 -37.94 -15.85 -8.53
C PRO A 85 -38.04 -16.24 -10.02
N SER A 86 -36.98 -16.00 -10.80
CA SER A 86 -36.94 -16.35 -12.24
C SER A 86 -36.67 -17.82 -12.49
N MET A 87 -36.22 -18.58 -11.49
CA MET A 87 -36.13 -20.03 -11.59
C MET A 87 -37.54 -20.62 -11.68
N LYS A 88 -37.84 -21.31 -12.77
CA LYS A 88 -39.08 -22.08 -12.91
C LYS A 88 -39.23 -23.03 -11.72
N ASN A 89 -40.42 -23.06 -11.10
CA ASN A 89 -40.70 -24.02 -10.04
C ASN A 89 -40.53 -25.42 -10.62
N CYS A 90 -39.48 -26.11 -10.22
CA CYS A 90 -39.33 -27.52 -10.54
C CYS A 90 -40.41 -28.26 -9.74
N THR A 91 -41.56 -28.48 -10.37
CA THR A 91 -42.57 -29.41 -9.89
C THR A 91 -41.88 -30.74 -9.67
N THR A 92 -41.74 -31.15 -8.41
CA THR A 92 -41.34 -32.51 -8.05
C THR A 92 -42.33 -33.45 -8.74
N PRO A 93 -41.88 -34.40 -9.56
CA PRO A 93 -42.76 -35.43 -10.09
C PRO A 93 -43.09 -36.38 -8.93
N GLY A 94 -44.02 -35.94 -8.07
CA GLY A 94 -44.68 -36.79 -7.09
C GLY A 94 -45.71 -37.60 -7.84
N THR A 95 -45.38 -38.87 -8.06
CA THR A 95 -46.22 -39.90 -8.64
C THR A 95 -47.63 -39.88 -8.02
N GLU A 96 -48.59 -39.47 -8.84
CA GLU A 96 -50.01 -39.73 -8.64
C GLU A 96 -50.28 -41.24 -8.71
N GLY A 97 -51.02 -41.75 -7.72
CA GLY A 97 -51.88 -42.92 -7.90
C GLY A 97 -51.39 -44.24 -7.29
N SER A 98 -51.93 -44.60 -6.12
CA SER A 98 -52.87 -45.73 -6.03
C SER A 98 -53.47 -45.84 -4.62
N ASN A 99 -54.80 -45.82 -4.60
CA ASN A 99 -55.68 -45.88 -3.44
C ASN A 99 -55.88 -47.32 -2.92
N GLN A 100 -56.24 -47.41 -1.63
CA GLN A 100 -57.10 -48.42 -0.96
C GLN A 100 -57.11 -49.89 -1.43
N ASN A 101 -56.73 -50.82 -0.55
CA ASN A 101 -57.66 -51.77 0.12
C ASN A 101 -56.92 -52.75 1.05
N ILE A 102 -57.54 -52.96 2.22
CA ILE A 102 -57.54 -54.11 3.17
C ILE A 102 -56.34 -55.06 3.16
#